data_AF-A0A973LAU2-F1
#
_entry.id   AF-A0A973LAU2-F1
#
_cell.length_a   1.000
_cell.length_b   1.000
_cell.length_c   1.000
_cell.angle_alpha   90.00
_cell.angle_beta   90.00
_cell.angle_gamma   90.00
#
_symmetry.space_group_name_H-M   'P 1'
#
loop_
_entity.id
_entity.type
_entity.pdbx_description
1 polymer ?
#
loop_
_entity_poly.entity_id
_entity_poly.type
_entity_poly.pdbx_seq_one_letter_code
_entity_poly.pdbx_strand_id
1 'polypeptide(L)' 'MAGGYAFVDPGALTREQIARIRYWRVEQEYSWRGVAESATEEWGSQFGSNQLFGEELCRAAAEALGEDPLAAPWC' A
#
# COMPACT_ATOMS: atom_id res chain seq x y z
N MET A 1 16.66 0.78 11.50
CA MET A 1 15.96 -0.49 11.23
C MET A 1 14.77 -0.14 10.36
N ALA A 2 14.43 -0.78 9.26
CA ALA A 2 14.90 -2.02 8.64
C ALA A 2 15.06 -1.81 7.13
N GLY A 3 16.10 -2.40 6.54
CA GLY A 3 16.17 -2.60 5.09
C GLY A 3 15.27 -3.77 4.72
N GLY A 4 13.99 -3.48 4.50
CA GLY A 4 13.04 -4.42 3.90
C GLY A 4 13.00 -4.21 2.39
N TYR A 5 12.87 -5.29 1.63
CA TYR A 5 12.83 -5.30 0.16
C TYR A 5 11.98 -4.14 -0.39
N ALA A 6 12.60 -3.14 -1.02
CA ALA A 6 11.89 -1.99 -1.58
C ALA A 6 11.23 -2.38 -2.91
N PHE A 7 10.04 -2.97 -2.84
CA PHE A 7 9.16 -3.15 -3.99
C PHE A 7 8.50 -1.83 -4.40
N VAL A 8 8.30 -0.93 -3.44
CA VAL A 8 7.59 0.35 -3.63
C VAL A 8 8.46 1.51 -3.17
N ASP A 9 8.74 2.45 -4.08
CA ASP A 9 9.24 3.78 -3.74
C ASP A 9 8.04 4.69 -3.43
N PRO A 10 7.90 5.24 -2.21
CA PRO A 10 6.82 6.17 -1.88
C PRO A 10 6.78 7.40 -2.78
N GLY A 11 7.93 7.87 -3.28
CA GLY A 11 8.02 9.00 -4.20
C GLY A 11 7.53 8.69 -5.62
N ALA A 12 7.36 7.41 -5.95
CA ALA A 12 6.85 6.97 -7.25
C ALA A 12 5.33 6.83 -7.31
N LEU A 13 4.63 6.82 -6.16
CA LEU A 13 3.17 6.75 -6.12
C LEU A 13 2.55 8.10 -6.50
N THR A 14 1.58 8.09 -7.41
CA THR A 14 0.79 9.29 -7.68
C THR A 14 -0.19 9.58 -6.55
N ARG A 15 -0.67 10.83 -6.45
CA ARG A 15 -1.70 11.21 -5.46
C ARG A 15 -2.97 10.35 -5.57
N GLU A 16 -3.36 9.98 -6.79
CA GLU A 16 -4.52 9.12 -7.04
C GLU A 16 -4.30 7.70 -6.51
N GLN A 17 -3.10 7.15 -6.72
CA GLN A 17 -2.73 5.83 -6.18
C GLN A 17 -2.68 5.85 -4.65
N ILE A 18 -2.10 6.89 -4.05
CA ILE A 18 -2.07 7.07 -2.58
C ILE A 18 -3.50 7.08 -2.02
N ALA A 19 -4.39 7.89 -2.60
CA ALA A 19 -5.78 7.97 -2.18
C ALA A 19 -6.51 6.64 -2.36
N ARG A 20 -6.25 5.93 -3.46
CA ARG A 20 -6.85 4.61 -3.74
C ARG A 20 -6.39 3.55 -2.76
N ILE A 21 -5.09 3.48 -2.44
CA ILE A 21 -4.53 2.55 -1.44
C ILE A 21 -5.16 2.80 -0.08
N ARG A 22 -5.25 4.07 0.33
CA ARG A 22 -5.91 4.44 1.59
C ARG A 22 -7.38 4.01 1.59
N TYR A 23 -8.11 4.25 0.50
CA TYR A 23 -9.51 3.83 0.38
C TYR A 23 -9.67 2.31 0.53
N TRP A 24 -8.85 1.52 -0.15
CA TRP A 24 -8.89 0.06 0.00
C TRP A 24 -8.56 -0.39 1.42
N ARG A 25 -7.46 0.13 2.00
CA ARG A 25 -7.00 -0.30 3.32
C ARG A 25 -7.94 0.12 4.44
N VAL A 26 -8.41 1.37 4.42
CA VAL A 26 -9.11 2.00 5.54
C VAL A 26 -10.61 1.93 5.38
N GLU A 27 -11.15 2.33 4.23
CA GLU A 27 -12.60 2.47 4.05
C GLU A 27 -13.25 1.16 3.61
N GLN A 28 -12.52 0.29 2.92
CA GLN A 28 -12.98 -1.05 2.52
C GLN A 28 -12.41 -2.17 3.39
N GLU A 29 -11.55 -1.83 4.36
CA GLU A 29 -10.95 -2.76 5.32
C GLU A 29 -10.21 -3.94 4.65
N TYR A 30 -9.63 -3.71 3.46
CA TYR A 30 -8.90 -4.76 2.76
C TYR A 30 -7.68 -5.18 3.58
N SER A 31 -7.41 -6.49 3.57
CA SER A 31 -6.11 -7.01 4.02
C SER A 31 -5.00 -6.51 3.10
N TRP A 32 -3.74 -6.54 3.54
CA TRP A 32 -2.60 -6.21 2.68
C TRP A 32 -2.58 -7.05 1.39
N ARG A 33 -2.96 -8.33 1.46
CA ARG A 33 -3.10 -9.18 0.27
C ARG A 33 -4.16 -8.67 -0.70
N GLY A 34 -5.29 -8.19 -0.17
CA GLY A 34 -6.36 -7.59 -0.97
C GLY A 34 -5.91 -6.29 -1.64
N VAL A 35 -5.15 -5.45 -0.94
CA VAL A 35 -4.54 -4.24 -1.52
C VAL A 35 -3.58 -4.61 -2.67
N ALA A 36 -2.73 -5.62 -2.48
CA ALA A 36 -1.82 -6.10 -3.52
C ALA A 36 -2.55 -6.67 -4.75
N GLU A 37 -3.59 -7.46 -4.51
CA GLU A 37 -4.44 -8.02 -5.56
C GLU A 37 -5.13 -6.91 -6.36
N SER A 38 -5.78 -5.96 -5.69
CA SER A 38 -6.43 -4.83 -6.36
C SER A 38 -5.43 -3.94 -7.11
N ALA A 39 -4.22 -3.72 -6.59
CA ALA A 39 -3.17 -3.01 -7.32
C ALA A 39 -2.69 -3.79 -8.56
N THR A 40 -2.70 -5.13 -8.50
CA THR A 40 -2.39 -5.99 -9.64
C THR A 40 -3.49 -5.90 -10.70
N GLU A 41 -4.75 -6.00 -10.29
CA GLU A 41 -5.91 -5.93 -11.18
C GLU A 41 -6.08 -4.55 -11.81
N GLU A 42 -5.93 -3.48 -11.03
CA GLU A 42 -6.17 -2.11 -11.49
C GLU A 42 -4.96 -1.53 -12.23
N TRP A 43 -3.73 -1.82 -11.78
CA TRP A 43 -2.51 -1.18 -12.30
C TRP A 43 -1.52 -2.13 -12.97
N GLY A 44 -1.84 -3.43 -13.05
CA GLY A 44 -1.00 -4.41 -13.74
C GLY A 44 0.29 -4.77 -12.99
N SER A 45 0.31 -4.62 -11.66
CA SER A 45 1.45 -5.08 -10.84
C SER A 45 1.71 -6.58 -11.05
N GLN A 46 2.98 -6.98 -11.10
CA GLN A 46 3.39 -8.39 -11.26
C GLN A 46 3.38 -9.19 -9.94
N PHE A 47 2.98 -8.59 -8.83
CA PHE A 47 3.08 -9.19 -7.50
C PHE A 47 1.82 -9.95 -7.07
N GLY A 48 0.71 -9.85 -7.80
CA GLY A 48 -0.55 -10.51 -7.43
C GLY A 48 -0.98 -10.13 -6.02
N SER A 49 -1.48 -11.10 -5.25
CA SER A 49 -1.87 -10.93 -3.84
C SER A 49 -0.70 -11.04 -2.84
N ASN A 50 0.53 -10.71 -3.26
CA ASN A 50 1.70 -10.77 -2.38
C ASN A 50 1.55 -9.83 -1.19
N GLN A 51 1.53 -10.41 0.01
CA GLN A 51 1.34 -9.69 1.26
C GLN A 51 2.39 -8.60 1.52
N LEU A 52 3.67 -8.88 1.26
CA LEU A 52 4.75 -7.91 1.51
C LEU A 52 4.62 -6.70 0.59
N PHE A 53 4.23 -6.93 -0.67
CA PHE A 53 3.97 -5.85 -1.62
C PHE A 53 2.81 -4.97 -1.16
N GLY A 54 1.71 -5.58 -0.70
CA GLY A 54 0.56 -4.84 -0.18
C GLY A 54 0.86 -4.04 1.09
N GLU A 55 1.67 -4.62 1.99
CA GLU A 55 2.15 -3.92 3.19
C GLU A 55 3.01 -2.71 2.81
N GLU A 56 3.92 -2.85 1.85
CA GLU A 56 4.73 -1.74 1.37
C GLU A 56 3.92 -0.65 0.65
N LEU A 57 2.89 -1.02 -0.13
CA LEU A 57 1.96 -0.04 -0.70
C LEU A 57 1.27 0.77 0.39
N CYS A 58 0.78 0.11 1.44
CA CYS A 58 0.14 0.77 2.58
C CYS A 58 1.13 1.68 3.33
N ARG A 59 2.35 1.21 3.58
CA ARG A 59 3.41 1.98 4.23
C ARG A 59 3.75 3.23 3.42
N ALA A 60 3.99 3.07 2.12
CA ALA A 60 4.32 4.15 1.21
C ALA A 60 3.19 5.20 1.11
N ALA A 61 1.94 4.76 1.06
CA ALA A 61 0.79 5.67 1.04
C ALA A 61 0.65 6.45 2.36
N ALA A 62 0.79 5.78 3.52
CA ALA A 62 0.76 6.43 4.82
C ALA A 62 1.88 7.48 4.96
N GLU A 63 3.12 7.11 4.62
CA GLU A 63 4.27 8.02 4.64
C GLU A 63 4.04 9.24 3.72
N ALA A 64 3.50 9.03 2.52
CA ALA A 64 3.21 10.11 1.58
C ALA A 64 2.08 11.05 2.06
N LEU A 65 1.20 10.56 2.93
CA LEU A 65 0.15 11.36 3.60
C LEU A 65 0.64 11.99 4.91
N GLY A 66 1.83 11.63 5.39
CA GLY A 66 2.33 12.05 6.71
C GLY A 66 1.64 11.35 7.88
N GLU A 67 1.03 10.18 7.63
CA GLU A 67 0.36 9.34 8.64
C GLU A 67 1.33 8.25 9.17
N ASP A 68 1.05 7.70 10.35
CA ASP A 68 1.84 6.58 10.91
C ASP A 68 1.32 5.23 10.37
N PRO A 69 2.12 4.49 9.56
CA PRO A 69 1.71 3.21 9.00
C PRO A 69 1.54 2.09 10.04
N LEU A 70 2.09 2.25 11.25
CA LEU A 70 2.01 1.25 12.32
C LEU A 70 0.86 1.52 13.30
N ALA A 71 0.14 2.62 13.12
CA ALA A 71 -1.01 3.00 13.92
C ALA A 71 -2.31 2.85 13.14
N ALA A 72 -3.45 2.89 13.86
CA ALA A 72 -4.74 3.04 13.22
C ALA A 72 -4.75 4.33 12.36
N PRO A 73 -5.29 4.30 11.13
CA PRO A 73 -6.15 3.25 10.57
C PRO A 73 -5.41 2.17 9.73
N TRP A 74 -4.08 2.15 9.72
CA TRP A 74 -3.29 1.29 8.83
C TRP A 74 -2.97 -0.08 9.41
N CYS A 75 -2.92 -0.21 10.74
CA CYS A 75 -2.63 -1.45 11.48
C CYS A 75 -3.72 -2.52 11.35
#